data_AF-A0A3M9YU52-F1
#
_entry.id   AF-A0A3M9YU52-F1
#
_cell.length_a   1.000
_cell.length_b   1.000
_cell.length_c   1.000
_cell.angle_alpha   90.00
_cell.angle_beta   90.00
_cell.angle_gamma   90.00
#
_symmetry.space_group_name_H-M   'P 1'
#
loop_
_entity.id
_entity.type
_entity.pdbx_description
1 polymer ?
#
loop_
_entity_poly.entity_id
_entity_poly.type
_entity_poly.pdbx_seq_one_letter_code
_entity_poly.pdbx_strand_id
1 'polypeptide(L)'
;MAAGIGLALTPLATDAARAQGQTQNTAVKGVSYDEAMSCSGLFSVLAGSAENEADEEQLIDLAAQWLMVAAARKGAGELPSIAEIQEVTAALNGVLDELESASERETVLFEALDACEARYNLIPEEFEN
;
A
#
# COMPACT_ATOMS: atom_id res chain seq x y z
N MET A 1 14.06 -3.12 69.09
CA MET A 1 12.68 -2.92 69.54
C MET A 1 12.18 -1.58 68.99
N ALA A 2 10.90 -1.53 68.57
CA ALA A 2 10.15 -0.43 67.91
C ALA A 2 10.65 -0.06 66.49
N ALA A 3 9.98 -0.32 65.36
CA ALA A 3 8.57 -0.40 64.91
C ALA A 3 7.87 0.96 64.71
N GLY A 4 7.50 1.24 63.45
CA GLY A 4 6.65 2.34 62.95
C GLY A 4 6.55 2.24 61.41
N ILE A 5 5.60 1.49 60.84
CA ILE A 5 4.30 1.94 60.23
C ILE A 5 4.54 3.06 59.20
N GLY A 6 4.22 2.99 57.92
CA GLY A 6 3.30 2.14 57.17
C GLY A 6 2.48 3.05 56.24
N LEU A 7 2.68 2.97 54.92
CA LEU A 7 1.71 3.39 53.92
C LEU A 7 1.74 2.38 52.77
N ALA A 8 0.71 1.55 52.76
CA ALA A 8 0.35 0.67 51.68
C ALA A 8 -0.33 1.49 50.58
N LEU A 9 0.08 1.29 49.33
CA LEU A 9 -0.75 1.56 48.17
C LEU A 9 -0.85 0.25 47.37
N THR A 10 -1.97 -0.42 47.60
CA THR A 10 -2.48 -1.61 46.93
C THR A 10 -2.82 -1.35 45.45
N PRO A 11 -3.03 -2.41 44.66
CA PRO A 11 -2.86 -2.40 43.21
C PRO A 11 -4.10 -1.88 42.48
N LEU A 12 -3.90 -1.11 41.42
CA LEU A 12 -4.92 -0.86 40.41
C LEU A 12 -4.93 -2.05 39.44
N ALA A 13 -5.81 -3.00 39.76
CA ALA A 13 -6.28 -3.98 38.81
C ALA A 13 -7.53 -3.45 38.09
N THR A 14 -7.58 -3.74 36.79
CA THR A 14 -8.79 -4.03 36.00
C THR A 14 -9.50 -2.87 35.29
N ASP A 15 -9.20 -2.73 34.00
CA ASP A 15 -10.18 -2.92 32.91
C ASP A 15 -9.35 -3.47 31.72
N ALA A 16 -9.41 -4.75 31.31
CA ALA A 16 -10.56 -5.50 30.80
C ALA A 16 -11.22 -4.85 29.57
N ALA A 17 -10.48 -4.74 28.46
CA ALA A 17 -11.10 -4.71 27.15
C ALA A 17 -10.25 -5.47 26.12
N ARG A 18 -10.77 -6.62 25.70
CA ARG A 18 -10.48 -7.36 24.45
C ARG A 18 -9.05 -7.89 24.31
N ALA A 19 -8.77 -9.13 24.70
CA ALA A 19 -9.22 -10.33 24.01
C ALA A 19 -9.04 -10.26 22.49
N GLN A 20 -8.15 -11.13 22.01
CA GLN A 20 -8.12 -11.71 20.67
C GLN A 20 -7.61 -10.81 19.56
N GLY A 21 -6.47 -11.20 18.99
CA GLY A 21 -6.04 -10.67 17.71
C GLY A 21 -4.81 -9.78 17.73
N GLN A 22 -3.85 -9.98 18.65
CA GLN A 22 -2.49 -10.08 18.12
C GLN A 22 -2.43 -11.41 17.37
N THR A 23 -3.12 -11.45 16.22
CA THR A 23 -2.57 -12.15 15.09
C THR A 23 -1.12 -11.72 15.12
N GLN A 24 -0.25 -12.70 15.34
CA GLN A 24 1.05 -12.65 14.72
C GLN A 24 0.75 -12.06 13.35
N ASN A 25 1.13 -10.80 13.15
CA ASN A 25 1.22 -10.23 11.83
C ASN A 25 2.38 -11.05 11.27
N THR A 26 2.08 -12.30 10.92
CA THR A 26 2.83 -13.08 9.97
C THR A 26 2.91 -12.09 8.86
N ALA A 27 4.08 -11.46 8.75
CA ALA A 27 4.52 -10.83 7.55
C ALA A 27 4.33 -11.91 6.49
N VAL A 28 3.14 -11.94 5.90
CA VAL A 28 2.88 -12.71 4.72
C VAL A 28 3.89 -12.11 3.76
N LYS A 29 4.88 -12.90 3.34
CA LYS A 29 5.71 -12.55 2.20
C LYS A 29 4.73 -12.15 1.10
N GLY A 30 4.64 -10.85 0.80
CA GLY A 30 3.52 -10.32 0.04
C GLY A 30 3.63 -8.80 -0.05
N VAL A 31 3.01 -8.24 -1.08
CA VAL A 31 3.03 -6.80 -1.35
C VAL A 31 2.33 -6.04 -0.24
N SER A 32 2.96 -4.97 0.27
CA SER A 32 2.37 -4.07 1.28
C SER A 32 1.29 -3.15 0.70
N TYR A 33 0.54 -2.45 1.56
CA TYR A 33 -0.45 -1.45 1.13
C TYR A 33 0.19 -0.36 0.27
N ASP A 34 1.26 0.26 0.75
CA ASP A 34 1.93 1.38 0.07
C ASP A 34 2.54 0.95 -1.26
N GLU A 35 3.09 -0.26 -1.34
CA GLU A 35 3.62 -0.81 -2.59
C GLU A 35 2.51 -1.08 -3.61
N ALA A 36 1.38 -1.65 -3.17
CA ALA A 36 0.24 -1.87 -4.05
C ALA A 36 -0.37 -0.55 -4.53
N MET A 37 -0.47 0.46 -3.66
CA MET A 37 -0.89 1.80 -4.02
C MET A 37 0.07 2.46 -5.03
N SER A 38 1.38 2.30 -4.83
CA SER A 38 2.39 2.84 -5.74
C SER A 38 2.30 2.21 -7.13
N CYS A 39 2.14 0.89 -7.21
CA CYS A 39 1.95 0.20 -8.49
C CYS A 39 0.64 0.60 -9.17
N SER A 40 -0.46 0.74 -8.41
CA SER A 40 -1.71 1.26 -8.96
C SER A 40 -1.55 2.68 -9.54
N GLY A 41 -0.87 3.56 -8.81
CA GLY A 41 -0.56 4.91 -9.28
C GLY A 41 0.28 4.91 -10.55
N LEU A 42 1.30 4.06 -10.63
CA LEU A 42 2.16 3.93 -11.82
C LEU A 42 1.34 3.54 -13.06
N PHE A 43 0.53 2.48 -12.96
CA PHE A 43 -0.30 2.04 -14.08
C PHE A 43 -1.37 3.07 -14.46
N SER A 44 -1.89 3.83 -13.50
CA SER A 44 -2.81 4.96 -13.78
C SER A 44 -2.13 6.09 -14.57
N VAL A 45 -0.87 6.41 -14.24
CA VAL A 45 -0.08 7.43 -14.97
C VAL A 45 0.22 6.95 -16.39
N LEU A 46 0.62 5.68 -16.54
CA LEU A 46 0.88 5.08 -17.84
C LEU A 46 -0.39 5.03 -18.71
N ALA A 47 -1.54 4.68 -18.13
CA ALA A 47 -2.83 4.69 -18.82
C ALA A 47 -3.17 6.09 -19.37
N GLY A 48 -2.98 7.14 -18.55
CA GLY A 48 -3.21 8.53 -18.98
C GLY A 48 -2.25 9.01 -20.08
N SER A 49 -1.20 8.24 -20.37
CA SER A 49 -0.21 8.53 -21.42
C SER A 49 -0.28 7.55 -22.60
N ALA A 50 -1.22 6.59 -22.59
CA ALA A 50 -1.34 5.57 -23.62
C ALA A 50 -1.78 6.20 -24.96
N GLU A 51 -1.17 5.74 -26.06
CA GLU A 51 -1.46 6.25 -27.40
C GLU A 51 -2.70 5.60 -28.04
N ASN A 52 -3.19 4.50 -27.47
CA ASN A 52 -4.36 3.79 -27.96
C ASN A 52 -5.23 3.26 -26.82
N GLU A 53 -6.52 3.11 -27.12
CA GLU A 53 -7.57 2.72 -26.16
C GLU A 53 -7.38 1.30 -25.60
N ALA A 54 -6.81 0.38 -26.39
CA ALA A 54 -6.59 -0.99 -25.95
C ALA A 54 -5.49 -1.10 -24.88
N ASP A 55 -4.41 -0.32 -25.03
CA ASP A 55 -3.34 -0.24 -24.04
C ASP A 55 -3.81 0.53 -22.80
N GLU A 56 -4.59 1.61 -23.00
CA GLU A 56 -5.21 2.37 -21.91
C GLU A 56 -6.09 1.45 -21.03
N GLU A 57 -6.99 0.67 -21.64
CA GLU A 57 -7.89 -0.25 -20.93
C GLU A 57 -7.11 -1.30 -20.13
N GLN A 58 -6.08 -1.92 -20.74
CA GLN A 58 -5.22 -2.89 -20.06
C GLN A 58 -4.48 -2.28 -18.85
N LEU A 59 -3.98 -1.05 -18.99
CA LEU A 59 -3.28 -0.35 -17.91
C LEU A 59 -4.24 0.04 -16.78
N ILE A 60 -5.47 0.44 -17.11
CA ILE A 60 -6.52 0.70 -16.12
C ILE A 60 -6.88 -0.58 -15.35
N ASP A 61 -7.00 -1.72 -16.04
CA ASP A 61 -7.31 -3.00 -15.42
C ASP A 61 -6.19 -3.43 -14.45
N LEU A 62 -4.92 -3.28 -14.86
CA LEU A 62 -3.77 -3.52 -13.98
C LEU A 62 -3.77 -2.57 -12.78
N ALA A 63 -4.06 -1.28 -12.99
CA ALA A 63 -4.16 -0.31 -11.91
C ALA A 63 -5.25 -0.70 -10.89
N ALA A 64 -6.41 -1.17 -11.38
CA ALA A 64 -7.53 -1.63 -10.55
C ALA A 64 -7.19 -2.92 -9.78
N GLN A 65 -6.49 -3.86 -10.40
CA GLN A 65 -6.01 -5.07 -9.75
C GLN A 65 -5.11 -4.74 -8.56
N TRP A 66 -4.18 -3.81 -8.74
CA TRP A 66 -3.33 -3.31 -7.65
C TRP A 66 -4.11 -2.60 -6.55
N LEU A 67 -5.19 -1.87 -6.86
CA LEU A 67 -6.08 -1.31 -5.84
C LEU A 67 -6.80 -2.39 -5.02
N MET A 68 -7.17 -3.50 -5.65
CA MET A 68 -7.78 -4.63 -4.94
C MET A 68 -6.78 -5.28 -3.98
N VAL A 69 -5.51 -5.40 -4.40
CA VAL A 69 -4.42 -5.83 -3.51
C VAL A 69 -4.26 -4.82 -2.36
N ALA A 70 -4.22 -3.53 -2.65
CA ALA A 70 -4.13 -2.49 -1.61
C ALA A 70 -5.31 -2.58 -0.61
N ALA A 71 -6.55 -2.71 -1.09
CA ALA A 71 -7.73 -2.87 -0.25
C ALA A 71 -7.62 -4.09 0.68
N ALA A 72 -7.16 -5.23 0.15
CA ALA A 72 -6.94 -6.43 0.94
C ALA A 72 -5.87 -6.25 2.03
N ARG A 73 -4.88 -5.36 1.80
CA ARG A 73 -3.79 -5.07 2.73
C ARG A 73 -4.09 -3.96 3.73
N LYS A 74 -4.93 -2.97 3.38
CA LYS A 74 -5.35 -1.87 4.25
C LYS A 74 -6.02 -2.37 5.53
N GLY A 75 -6.68 -3.53 5.44
CA GLY A 75 -7.51 -4.05 6.51
C GLY A 75 -8.85 -3.30 6.61
N ALA A 76 -9.75 -3.78 7.46
CA ALA A 76 -11.11 -3.25 7.65
C ALA A 76 -12.10 -3.40 6.47
N GLY A 77 -11.69 -3.98 5.33
CA GLY A 77 -12.58 -4.15 4.17
C GLY A 77 -12.89 -2.82 3.44
N GLU A 78 -12.05 -1.81 3.66
CA GLU A 78 -12.17 -0.50 3.05
C GLU A 78 -11.33 -0.44 1.77
N LEU A 79 -11.95 0.06 0.69
CA LEU A 79 -11.21 0.40 -0.53
C LEU A 79 -10.31 1.62 -0.26
N PRO A 80 -9.17 1.74 -0.96
CA PRO A 80 -8.46 3.01 -1.06
C PRO A 80 -9.42 4.12 -1.46
N SER A 81 -9.39 5.24 -0.73
CA SER A 81 -10.22 6.39 -1.05
C SER A 81 -9.73 7.05 -2.35
N ILE A 82 -10.63 7.75 -3.03
CA ILE A 82 -10.28 8.55 -4.20
C ILE A 82 -9.16 9.54 -3.88
N ALA A 83 -9.15 10.10 -2.66
CA ALA A 83 -8.11 11.03 -2.21
C ALA A 83 -6.73 10.36 -2.14
N GLU A 84 -6.64 9.15 -1.58
CA GLU A 84 -5.38 8.39 -1.53
C GLU A 84 -4.88 8.03 -2.93
N ILE A 85 -5.78 7.65 -3.84
CA ILE A 85 -5.43 7.36 -5.23
C ILE A 85 -4.89 8.62 -5.93
N GLN A 86 -5.58 9.75 -5.75
CA GLN A 86 -5.17 11.03 -6.32
C GLN A 86 -3.82 11.51 -5.77
N GLU A 87 -3.57 11.31 -4.48
CA GLU A 87 -2.31 11.69 -3.83
C GLU A 87 -1.12 10.93 -4.43
N VAL A 88 -1.24 9.61 -4.58
CA VAL A 88 -0.17 8.78 -5.16
C VAL A 88 0.09 9.12 -6.62
N THR A 89 -0.97 9.28 -7.42
CA THR A 89 -0.85 9.68 -8.83
C THR A 89 -0.23 11.07 -8.97
N ALA A 90 -0.61 12.02 -8.11
CA ALA A 90 -0.03 13.35 -8.11
C ALA A 90 1.44 13.35 -7.69
N ALA A 91 1.82 12.53 -6.70
CA ALA A 91 3.21 12.38 -6.29
C ALA A 91 4.08 11.81 -7.41
N LEU A 92 3.61 10.79 -8.12
CA LEU A 92 4.31 10.22 -9.27
C LEU A 92 4.47 11.22 -10.41
N ASN A 93 3.39 11.94 -10.77
CA ASN A 93 3.48 13.00 -11.78
C ASN A 93 4.47 14.10 -11.36
N GLY A 94 4.49 14.48 -10.07
CA GLY A 94 5.46 15.43 -9.54
C GLY A 94 6.90 14.96 -9.71
N VAL A 95 7.19 13.68 -9.42
CA VAL A 95 8.51 13.10 -9.67
C VAL A 95 8.87 13.14 -11.15
N LEU A 96 7.93 12.80 -12.05
CA LEU A 96 8.18 12.80 -13.49
C LEU A 96 8.38 14.22 -14.05
N ASP A 97 7.67 15.21 -13.52
CA ASP A 97 7.80 16.62 -13.92
C ASP A 97 9.14 17.24 -13.47
N GLU A 98 9.76 16.73 -12.41
CA GLU A 98 11.09 17.13 -11.95
C GLU A 98 12.22 16.59 -12.84
N LEU A 99 11.97 15.56 -13.65
CA LEU A 99 12.95 14.96 -14.54
C LEU A 99 13.09 15.77 -15.84
N GLU A 100 14.26 16.39 -16.01
CA GLU A 100 14.51 17.35 -17.10
C GLU A 100 14.54 16.68 -18.49
N SER A 101 14.96 15.41 -18.58
CA SER A 101 15.05 14.69 -19.85
C SER A 101 13.97 13.62 -20.01
N ALA A 102 13.60 13.37 -21.28
CA ALA A 102 12.71 12.25 -21.61
C ALA A 102 13.34 10.89 -21.29
N SER A 103 14.66 10.76 -21.46
CA SER A 103 15.40 9.52 -21.19
C SER A 103 15.44 9.19 -19.69
N GLU A 104 15.54 10.19 -18.81
CA GLU A 104 15.47 9.97 -17.36
C GLU A 104 14.07 9.57 -16.93
N ARG A 105 13.03 10.22 -17.48
CA ARG A 105 11.62 9.83 -17.24
C ARG A 105 11.37 8.39 -17.65
N GLU A 106 11.80 8.01 -18.84
CA GLU A 106 11.67 6.65 -19.35
C GLU A 106 12.42 5.64 -18.48
N THR A 107 13.63 5.97 -18.03
CA THR A 107 14.41 5.10 -17.12
C THR A 107 13.69 4.89 -15.79
N VAL A 108 13.20 5.96 -15.17
CA VAL A 108 12.46 5.89 -13.89
C VAL A 108 11.17 5.10 -14.04
N LEU A 109 10.43 5.30 -15.15
CA LEU A 109 9.22 4.54 -15.44
C LEU A 109 9.52 3.05 -15.63
N PHE A 110 10.59 2.71 -16.36
CA PHE A 110 10.99 1.30 -16.52
C PHE A 110 11.42 0.66 -15.21
N GLU A 111 12.22 1.35 -14.39
CA GLU A 111 12.61 0.83 -13.07
C GLU A 111 11.39 0.63 -12.15
N ALA A 112 10.42 1.54 -12.20
CA ALA A 112 9.17 1.42 -11.45
C ALA A 112 8.31 0.25 -11.97
N LEU A 113 8.28 0.02 -13.29
CA LEU A 113 7.59 -1.11 -13.90
C LEU A 113 8.22 -2.45 -13.50
N ASP A 114 9.55 -2.58 -13.64
CA ASP A 114 10.29 -3.77 -13.22
C ASP A 114 10.03 -4.09 -11.73
N ALA A 115 9.98 -3.05 -10.90
CA ALA A 115 9.66 -3.17 -9.49
C ALA A 115 8.24 -3.69 -9.23
N CYS A 116 7.24 -3.28 -10.03
CA CYS A 116 5.87 -3.76 -9.94
C CYS A 116 5.71 -5.18 -10.51
N GLU A 117 6.36 -5.51 -11.61
CA GLU A 117 6.35 -6.86 -12.19
C GLU A 117 6.99 -7.88 -11.24
N ALA A 118 8.13 -7.54 -10.62
CA ALA A 118 8.76 -8.40 -9.63
C ALA A 118 7.83 -8.71 -8.44
N ARG A 119 6.93 -7.77 -8.11
CA ARG A 119 5.94 -7.91 -7.04
C ARG A 119 4.67 -8.61 -7.48
N TYR A 120 4.38 -8.65 -8.77
CA TYR A 120 3.20 -9.34 -9.32
C TYR A 120 3.19 -10.81 -8.89
N ASN A 121 4.33 -11.48 -8.89
CA ASN A 121 4.49 -12.87 -8.40
C ASN A 121 4.25 -13.06 -6.89
N LEU A 122 4.02 -11.96 -6.15
CA LEU A 122 3.70 -11.95 -4.73
C LEU A 122 2.23 -11.59 -4.47
N ILE A 123 1.48 -11.28 -5.53
CA ILE A 123 0.03 -11.14 -5.49
C ILE A 123 -0.56 -12.55 -5.35
N PRO A 124 -1.45 -12.81 -4.38
CA PRO A 124 -2.13 -14.09 -4.30
C PRO A 124 -2.97 -14.36 -5.57
N GLU A 125 -2.98 -15.61 -6.06
CA GLU A 125 -3.72 -16.03 -7.27
C GLU A 125 -5.21 -15.61 -7.27
N GLU A 126 -5.82 -15.40 -6.11
CA GLU A 126 -7.21 -14.90 -6.00
C GLU A 126 -7.42 -13.48 -6.53
N PHE A 127 -6.34 -12.74 -6.80
CA PHE A 127 -6.35 -11.45 -7.46
C PHE A 127 -5.81 -11.50 -8.90
N GLU A 128 -5.29 -12.65 -9.36
CA GLU A 128 -4.86 -12.89 -10.74
C GLU A 128 -6.09 -13.29 -11.58
N ASN A 129 -6.81 -12.31 -12.16
CA ASN A 129 -7.91 -12.58 -13.08
C ASN A 129 -7.42 -12.75 -14.52
#